data_AF-A0A933QJJ6-F1
#
_entry.id   AF-A0A933QJJ6-F1
#
_cell.length_a   1.000
_cell.length_b   1.000
_cell.length_c   1.000
_cell.angle_alpha   90.00
_cell.angle_beta   90.00
_cell.angle_gamma   90.00
#
_symmetry.space_group_name_H-M   'P 1'
#
loop_
_entity.id
_entity.type
_entity.pdbx_description
1 polymer ?
#
loop_
_entity_poly.entity_id
_entity_poly.type
_entity_poly.pdbx_seq_one_letter_code
_entity_poly.pdbx_strand_id
1 'polypeptide(L)'
;MAKRKLKFPHISRIFNATLLKGAKLYTIAFAAALLFVYIFQDLPVLKPFFPTGFLDFERMKLAVMLAPNNISSHLLLSQEYLKRGDMEAVERELLLAQNLVEPSSPNSPTVLGASLSPLKILEKIKNEPQKIRQEVSFWEKVAMEKQDYRDAYIRLAILNYQIYETERAKEYLKKALELDPNFEPAREIKKMLGD
;
A
#
# COMPACT_ATOMS: atom_id res chain seq x y z
N MET A 1 -9.96 -0.13 -89.44
CA MET A 1 -10.13 -0.72 -88.09
C MET A 1 -9.00 -0.23 -87.19
N ALA A 2 -9.30 0.58 -86.16
CA ALA A 2 -8.31 1.04 -85.20
C ALA A 2 -8.72 0.59 -83.78
N LYS A 3 -7.96 -0.33 -83.17
CA LYS A 3 -8.18 -0.75 -81.77
C LYS A 3 -7.73 0.38 -80.84
N ARG A 4 -8.68 1.08 -80.22
CA ARG A 4 -8.38 2.00 -79.10
C ARG A 4 -7.92 1.18 -77.89
N LYS A 5 -6.65 1.30 -77.53
CA LYS A 5 -6.13 0.75 -76.26
C LYS A 5 -6.58 1.67 -75.12
N LEU A 6 -7.44 1.17 -74.23
CA LEU A 6 -7.79 1.88 -73.01
C LEU A 6 -6.56 1.92 -72.10
N LYS A 7 -6.00 3.10 -71.85
CA LYS A 7 -4.99 3.32 -70.82
C LYS A 7 -5.71 3.70 -69.53
N PHE A 8 -5.71 2.80 -68.56
CA PHE A 8 -6.23 3.12 -67.23
C PHE A 8 -5.20 3.97 -66.46
N PRO A 9 -5.66 4.94 -65.63
CA PRO A 9 -4.78 5.72 -64.79
C PRO A 9 -4.08 4.81 -63.77
N HIS A 10 -2.76 4.97 -63.61
CA HIS A 10 -2.00 4.31 -62.57
C HIS A 10 -2.37 4.90 -61.21
N ILE A 11 -3.27 4.25 -60.47
CA ILE A 11 -3.49 4.58 -59.06
C ILE A 11 -2.28 4.01 -58.31
N SER A 12 -1.40 4.89 -57.82
CA SER A 12 -0.31 4.48 -56.95
C SER A 12 -0.91 3.88 -55.67
N ARG A 13 -0.45 2.69 -55.29
CA ARG A 13 -0.81 2.08 -54.00
C ARG A 13 -0.22 2.97 -52.89
N ILE A 14 -1.06 3.77 -52.26
CA ILE A 14 -0.65 4.66 -51.14
C ILE A 14 -0.33 3.84 -49.87
N PHE A 15 -0.90 2.64 -49.74
CA PHE A 15 -0.70 1.77 -48.57
C PHE A 15 -0.01 0.46 -48.96
N ASN A 16 1.23 0.28 -48.47
CA ASN A 16 1.96 -0.97 -48.56
C ASN A 16 1.31 -2.04 -47.66
N ALA A 17 0.94 -3.18 -48.23
CA ALA A 17 0.31 -4.30 -47.51
C ALA A 17 1.20 -4.90 -46.40
N THR A 18 2.50 -4.63 -46.42
CA THR A 18 3.46 -4.99 -45.37
C THR A 18 3.23 -4.22 -44.06
N LEU A 19 2.74 -2.97 -44.11
CA LEU A 19 2.48 -2.17 -42.91
C LEU A 19 1.31 -2.74 -42.07
N LEU A 20 0.28 -3.25 -42.75
CA LEU A 20 -0.87 -3.90 -42.10
C LEU A 20 -0.53 -5.27 -41.50
N LYS A 21 0.48 -5.98 -42.01
CA LYS A 21 0.89 -7.29 -41.44
C LYS A 21 1.55 -7.12 -40.07
N GLY A 22 2.39 -6.09 -39.91
CA GLY A 22 2.98 -5.74 -38.61
C GLY A 22 1.91 -5.31 -37.60
N ALA A 23 0.99 -4.44 -38.01
CA ALA A 23 -0.10 -3.98 -37.15
C ALA A 23 -0.98 -5.13 -36.61
N LYS A 24 -1.30 -6.13 -37.45
CA LYS A 24 -2.02 -7.34 -37.02
C LYS A 24 -1.25 -8.14 -35.97
N LEU A 25 0.07 -8.27 -36.12
CA LEU A 25 0.92 -8.98 -35.16
C LEU A 25 0.97 -8.25 -33.81
N TYR A 26 1.09 -6.92 -33.81
CA TYR A 26 1.04 -6.13 -32.56
C TYR A 26 -0.32 -6.22 -31.88
N THR A 27 -1.43 -6.18 -32.63
CA THR A 27 -2.77 -6.35 -32.05
C THR A 27 -2.96 -7.73 -31.43
N ILE A 28 -2.41 -8.78 -32.06
CA ILE A 28 -2.46 -10.14 -31.53
C ILE A 28 -1.55 -10.26 -30.29
N ALA A 29 -0.34 -9.69 -30.33
CA ALA A 29 0.58 -9.68 -29.20
C ALA A 29 0.01 -8.91 -28.00
N PHE A 30 -0.65 -7.78 -28.24
CA PHE A 30 -1.31 -6.99 -27.20
C PHE A 30 -2.51 -7.73 -26.61
N ALA A 31 -3.35 -8.35 -27.44
CA ALA A 31 -4.44 -9.18 -26.97
C ALA A 31 -3.92 -10.41 -26.17
N ALA A 32 -2.85 -11.04 -26.63
CA ALA A 32 -2.21 -12.15 -25.92
C ALA A 32 -1.60 -11.70 -24.59
N ALA A 33 -1.02 -10.49 -24.50
CA ALA A 33 -0.52 -9.93 -23.26
C ALA A 33 -1.66 -9.64 -22.26
N LEU A 34 -2.79 -9.10 -22.72
CA LEU A 34 -3.97 -8.90 -21.87
C LEU A 34 -4.55 -10.22 -21.38
N LEU A 35 -4.61 -11.23 -22.25
CA LEU A 35 -5.12 -12.56 -21.92
C LEU A 35 -4.16 -13.29 -20.96
N PHE A 36 -2.85 -13.10 -21.13
CA PHE A 36 -1.83 -13.56 -20.19
C PHE A 36 -2.03 -12.91 -18.82
N VAL A 37 -2.15 -11.59 -18.74
CA VAL A 37 -2.43 -10.89 -17.46
C VAL A 37 -3.72 -11.41 -16.81
N TYR A 38 -4.77 -11.65 -17.59
CA TYR A 38 -6.04 -12.20 -17.09
C TYR A 38 -5.93 -13.62 -16.55
N ILE A 39 -5.23 -14.52 -17.26
CA ILE A 39 -5.01 -15.90 -16.80
C ILE A 39 -4.14 -15.93 -15.53
N PHE A 40 -3.20 -15.00 -15.42
CA PHE A 40 -2.17 -15.03 -14.38
C PHE A 40 -2.45 -14.09 -13.21
N GLN A 41 -3.58 -13.39 -13.17
CA GLN A 41 -3.92 -12.45 -12.08
C GLN A 41 -3.98 -13.11 -10.69
N ASP A 42 -4.29 -14.40 -10.61
CA ASP A 42 -4.44 -15.14 -9.35
C ASP A 42 -3.18 -15.91 -8.94
N LEU A 43 -2.05 -15.73 -9.66
CA LEU A 43 -0.80 -16.40 -9.32
C LEU A 43 -0.27 -15.92 -7.95
N PRO A 44 -0.07 -16.80 -6.97
CA PRO A 44 0.50 -16.42 -5.67
C PRO A 44 1.92 -15.84 -5.78
N VAL A 45 2.64 -16.12 -6.87
CA VAL A 45 3.99 -15.55 -7.15
C VAL A 45 3.95 -14.04 -7.43
N LEU A 46 2.82 -13.50 -7.89
CA LEU A 46 2.67 -12.07 -8.17
C LEU A 46 2.20 -11.25 -6.95
N LYS A 47 1.61 -11.90 -5.93
CA LYS A 47 1.19 -11.26 -4.67
C LYS A 47 2.28 -10.44 -3.95
N PRO A 48 3.56 -10.87 -3.89
CA PRO A 48 4.61 -10.04 -3.28
C PRO A 48 4.95 -8.79 -4.10
N PHE A 49 4.69 -8.77 -5.41
CA PHE A 49 4.92 -7.60 -6.27
C PHE A 49 3.75 -6.62 -6.25
N PHE A 50 2.53 -7.12 -6.01
CA PHE A 50 1.31 -6.32 -5.90
C PHE A 50 0.61 -6.63 -4.58
N PRO A 51 1.12 -6.10 -3.45
CA PRO A 51 0.48 -6.31 -2.16
C PRO A 51 -0.98 -5.80 -2.23
N THR A 52 -1.87 -6.52 -1.56
CA THR A 52 -3.29 -6.14 -1.45
C THR A 52 -3.41 -4.69 -0.97
N GLY A 53 -4.08 -3.84 -1.75
CA GLY A 53 -4.19 -2.39 -1.48
C GLY A 53 -3.13 -1.50 -2.13
N PHE A 54 -2.18 -2.04 -2.90
CA PHE A 54 -1.19 -1.25 -3.66
C PHE A 54 -1.86 -0.22 -4.59
N LEU A 55 -2.85 -0.66 -5.36
CA LEU A 55 -3.62 0.20 -6.26
C LEU A 55 -4.36 1.30 -5.50
N ASP A 56 -4.88 1.00 -4.31
CA ASP A 56 -5.63 1.97 -3.51
C ASP A 56 -4.70 3.06 -2.96
N PHE A 57 -3.52 2.69 -2.48
CA PHE A 57 -2.51 3.64 -2.00
C PHE A 57 -1.99 4.57 -3.10
N GLU A 58 -1.67 4.03 -4.27
CA GLU A 58 -1.23 4.85 -5.40
C GLU A 58 -2.35 5.78 -5.90
N ARG A 59 -3.62 5.32 -5.85
CA ARG A 59 -4.77 6.19 -6.12
C ARG A 59 -4.91 7.33 -5.10
N MET A 60 -4.65 7.07 -3.82
CA MET A 60 -4.70 8.11 -2.78
C MET A 60 -3.58 9.15 -2.95
N LYS A 61 -2.35 8.72 -3.27
CA LYS A 61 -1.27 9.65 -3.62
C LYS A 61 -1.63 10.50 -4.82
N LEU A 62 -2.16 9.88 -5.87
CA LEU A 62 -2.61 10.58 -7.06
C LEU A 62 -3.75 11.56 -6.76
N ALA A 63 -4.68 11.21 -5.86
CA ALA A 63 -5.74 12.13 -5.42
C ALA A 63 -5.17 13.39 -4.75
N VAL A 64 -4.14 13.25 -3.91
CA VAL A 64 -3.42 14.40 -3.32
C VAL A 64 -2.69 15.20 -4.39
N MET A 65 -2.04 14.56 -5.36
CA MET A 65 -1.36 15.26 -6.47
C MET A 65 -2.32 16.06 -7.35
N LEU A 66 -3.50 15.51 -7.64
CA LEU A 66 -4.51 16.17 -8.46
C LEU A 66 -5.25 17.29 -7.71
N ALA A 67 -5.40 17.14 -6.39
CA ALA A 67 -6.10 18.09 -5.54
C ALA A 67 -5.31 18.38 -4.25
N PRO A 68 -4.20 19.14 -4.33
CA PRO A 68 -3.29 19.37 -3.19
C PRO A 68 -3.89 20.22 -2.06
N ASN A 69 -5.00 20.90 -2.31
CA ASN A 69 -5.70 21.69 -1.28
C ASN A 69 -6.90 20.92 -0.69
N ASN A 70 -7.05 19.63 -1.01
CA ASN A 70 -8.17 18.83 -0.52
C ASN A 70 -7.80 18.12 0.78
N ILE A 71 -8.34 18.62 1.90
CA ILE A 71 -8.14 18.06 3.25
C ILE A 71 -8.49 16.56 3.30
N SER A 72 -9.59 16.13 2.69
CA SER A 72 -10.01 14.72 2.71
C SER A 72 -8.98 13.81 2.04
N SER A 73 -8.29 14.28 1.00
CA SER A 73 -7.27 13.48 0.31
C SER A 73 -6.05 13.25 1.20
N HIS A 74 -5.59 14.29 1.91
CA HIS A 74 -4.53 14.17 2.91
C HIS A 74 -4.93 13.27 4.09
N LEU A 75 -6.17 13.37 4.56
CA LEU A 75 -6.67 12.51 5.64
C LEU A 75 -6.72 11.04 5.22
N LEU A 76 -7.25 10.73 4.03
CA LEU A 76 -7.28 9.36 3.51
C LEU A 76 -5.88 8.79 3.35
N LEU A 77 -4.95 9.57 2.81
CA LEU A 77 -3.56 9.15 2.65
C LEU A 77 -2.87 8.93 4.01
N SER A 78 -3.11 9.79 5.00
CA SER A 78 -2.59 9.59 6.37
C SER A 78 -3.13 8.31 7.03
N GLN A 79 -4.39 7.95 6.80
CA GLN A 79 -4.96 6.70 7.31
C GLN A 79 -4.31 5.48 6.67
N GLU A 80 -3.97 5.56 5.38
CA GLU A 80 -3.27 4.49 4.69
C GLU A 80 -1.81 4.36 5.16
N TYR A 81 -1.13 5.47 5.41
CA TYR A 81 0.20 5.44 6.05
C TYR A 81 0.16 4.85 7.46
N LEU A 82 -0.89 5.13 8.26
CA LEU A 82 -1.07 4.52 9.58
C LEU A 82 -1.15 2.99 9.50
N LYS A 83 -1.94 2.46 8.57
CA LYS A 83 -2.05 1.00 8.36
C LYS A 83 -0.72 0.36 7.98
N ARG A 84 0.13 1.12 7.30
CA ARG A 84 1.47 0.69 6.84
C ARG A 84 2.56 0.89 7.90
N GLY A 85 2.25 1.57 9.01
CA GLY A 85 3.20 1.87 10.08
C GLY A 85 4.15 3.05 9.78
N ASP A 86 3.95 3.80 8.70
CA ASP A 86 4.80 4.95 8.34
C ASP A 86 4.36 6.20 9.12
N MET A 87 4.73 6.26 10.39
CA MET A 87 4.33 7.32 11.32
C MET A 87 4.86 8.70 10.92
N GLU A 88 6.00 8.77 10.23
CA GLU A 88 6.57 10.02 9.76
C GLU A 88 5.70 10.61 8.64
N ALA A 89 5.32 9.78 7.66
CA ALA A 89 4.40 10.20 6.61
C ALA A 89 3.02 10.58 7.16
N VAL A 90 2.52 9.85 8.16
CA VAL A 90 1.28 10.22 8.87
C VAL A 90 1.36 11.62 9.45
N GLU A 91 2.43 11.93 10.18
CA GLU A 91 2.60 13.25 10.78
C GLU A 91 2.66 14.35 9.72
N ARG A 92 3.43 14.14 8.64
CA ARG A 92 3.51 15.10 7.53
C ARG A 92 2.13 15.38 6.91
N GLU A 93 1.39 14.33 6.53
CA GLU A 93 0.09 14.48 5.89
C GLU A 93 -0.95 15.14 6.80
N LEU A 94 -0.95 14.81 8.10
CA LEU A 94 -1.85 15.45 9.07
C LEU A 94 -1.51 16.92 9.31
N LEU A 95 -0.22 17.29 9.31
CA LEU A 95 0.20 18.69 9.39
C LEU A 95 -0.21 19.49 8.15
N LEU A 96 -0.06 18.92 6.95
CA LEU A 96 -0.56 19.52 5.71
C LEU A 96 -2.07 19.70 5.77
N ALA A 97 -2.82 18.66 6.15
CA ALA A 97 -4.26 18.73 6.32
C ALA A 97 -4.67 19.83 7.32
N GLN A 98 -3.95 19.99 8.43
CA GLN A 98 -4.21 21.04 9.42
C GLN A 98 -3.96 22.44 8.85
N ASN A 99 -2.89 22.64 8.08
CA ASN A 99 -2.59 23.94 7.48
C ASN A 99 -3.63 24.37 6.44
N LEU A 100 -4.31 23.40 5.82
CA LEU A 100 -5.41 23.63 4.87
C LEU A 100 -6.75 23.94 5.57
N VAL A 101 -6.89 23.66 6.87
CA VAL A 101 -8.08 24.05 7.64
C VAL A 101 -8.02 25.57 7.85
N GLU A 102 -8.67 26.32 6.97
CA GLU A 102 -8.89 27.75 7.19
C GLU A 102 -9.81 27.94 8.42
N PRO A 103 -9.56 28.95 9.29
CA PRO A 103 -10.40 29.27 10.45
C PRO A 103 -11.88 29.53 10.12
N SER A 104 -12.22 29.72 8.85
CA SER A 104 -13.52 30.19 8.37
C SER A 104 -13.95 29.55 7.05
N SER A 105 -13.71 28.26 6.85
CA SER A 105 -14.31 27.53 5.72
C SER A 105 -15.52 26.69 6.18
N PRO A 106 -16.75 27.00 5.71
CA PRO A 106 -17.97 26.23 6.04
C PRO A 106 -17.99 24.83 5.40
N ASN A 107 -17.00 24.51 4.55
CA ASN A 107 -16.89 23.25 3.83
C ASN A 107 -15.81 22.31 4.40
N SER A 108 -15.43 22.47 5.68
CA SER A 108 -14.60 21.46 6.35
C SER A 108 -15.32 20.10 6.23
N PRO A 109 -14.73 19.11 5.54
CA PRO A 109 -15.44 17.89 5.21
C PRO A 109 -15.72 17.14 6.51
N THR A 110 -16.97 17.26 6.96
CA THR A 110 -17.51 16.50 8.08
C THR A 110 -17.68 15.07 7.61
N VAL A 111 -16.59 14.31 7.66
CA VAL A 111 -16.61 12.88 7.37
C VAL A 111 -16.71 12.20 8.73
N LEU A 112 -17.91 11.66 9.04
CA LEU A 112 -18.25 10.86 10.23
C LEU A 112 -18.70 11.61 11.50
N GLY A 113 -19.22 12.83 11.41
CA GLY A 113 -19.95 13.48 12.52
C GLY A 113 -19.10 13.87 13.75
N ALA A 114 -17.78 13.64 13.71
CA ALA A 114 -16.83 14.14 14.69
C ALA A 114 -15.78 14.97 13.94
N SER A 115 -15.87 16.28 14.02
CA SER A 115 -14.78 17.19 13.63
C SER A 115 -13.63 17.03 14.62
N LEU A 116 -12.90 15.91 14.58
CA LEU A 116 -11.59 15.83 15.18
C LEU A 116 -10.65 16.63 14.29
N SER A 117 -10.14 17.75 14.80
CA SER A 117 -9.04 18.47 14.15
C SER A 117 -7.91 17.47 13.83
N PRO A 118 -7.26 17.57 12.65
CA PRO A 118 -6.10 16.74 12.33
C PRO A 118 -5.03 16.74 13.44
N LEU A 119 -4.90 17.82 14.22
CA LEU A 119 -4.02 17.87 15.40
C LEU A 119 -4.49 16.95 16.53
N LYS A 120 -5.79 16.86 16.79
CA LYS A 120 -6.33 15.95 17.81
C LYS A 120 -6.17 14.48 17.39
N ILE A 121 -6.23 14.21 16.09
CA ILE A 121 -5.89 12.90 15.52
C ILE A 121 -4.41 12.60 15.76
N LEU A 122 -3.52 13.55 15.45
CA LEU A 122 -2.08 13.42 15.69
C LEU A 122 -1.76 13.22 17.18
N GLU A 123 -2.39 13.99 18.06
CA GLU A 123 -2.20 13.88 19.51
C GLU A 123 -2.63 12.51 20.03
N LYS A 124 -3.80 12.01 19.60
CA LYS A 124 -4.26 10.66 19.94
C LYS A 124 -3.27 9.59 19.44
N ILE A 125 -2.83 9.71 18.19
CA ILE A 125 -1.86 8.81 17.55
C ILE A 125 -0.49 8.85 18.25
N LYS A 126 -0.07 10.00 18.78
CA LYS A 126 1.19 10.12 19.54
C LYS A 126 1.07 9.58 20.96
N ASN A 127 -0.08 9.77 21.60
CA ASN A 127 -0.30 9.42 23.00
C ASN A 127 -0.66 7.93 23.22
N GLU A 128 -1.43 7.30 22.32
CA GLU A 128 -1.79 5.88 22.42
C GLU A 128 -0.56 4.95 22.46
N PRO A 129 0.47 5.13 21.60
CA PRO A 129 1.68 4.31 21.63
C PRO A 129 2.60 4.60 22.80
N GLN A 130 2.48 5.73 23.51
CA GLN A 130 3.48 6.10 24.52
C GLN A 130 3.52 5.12 25.70
N LYS A 131 2.35 4.69 26.17
CA LYS A 131 2.23 3.65 27.22
C LYS A 131 2.78 2.31 26.73
N ILE A 132 2.44 1.95 25.50
CA ILE A 132 2.90 0.69 24.89
C ILE A 132 4.42 0.72 24.71
N ARG A 133 5.01 1.85 24.31
CA ARG A 133 6.48 2.04 24.20
C ARG A 133 7.18 1.90 25.55
N GLN A 134 6.59 2.39 26.63
CA GLN A 134 7.12 2.17 27.98
C GLN A 134 7.12 0.68 28.34
N GLU A 135 6.04 -0.02 27.99
CA GLU A 135 5.93 -1.47 28.20
C GLU A 135 6.94 -2.25 27.33
N VAL A 136 7.13 -1.85 26.07
CA VAL A 136 8.17 -2.42 25.18
C VAL A 136 9.54 -2.27 25.83
N SER A 137 9.90 -1.07 26.31
CA SER A 137 11.19 -0.85 26.97
C SER A 137 11.38 -1.71 28.23
N PHE A 138 10.30 -1.94 28.99
CA PHE A 138 10.34 -2.86 30.13
C PHE A 138 10.62 -4.30 29.68
N TRP A 139 9.89 -4.80 28.68
CA TRP A 139 10.07 -6.16 28.19
C TRP A 139 11.39 -6.37 27.44
N GLU A 140 11.94 -5.35 26.78
CA GLU A 140 13.27 -5.40 26.17
C GLU A 140 14.34 -5.63 27.25
N LYS A 141 14.24 -4.95 28.41
CA LYS A 141 15.14 -5.19 29.55
C LYS A 141 15.00 -6.61 30.09
N VAL A 142 13.77 -7.10 30.25
CA VAL A 142 13.51 -8.48 30.70
C VAL A 142 14.12 -9.50 29.71
N ALA A 143 13.97 -9.28 28.41
CA ALA A 143 14.54 -10.15 27.38
C ALA A 143 16.08 -10.08 27.31
N MET A 144 16.69 -8.95 27.69
CA MET A 144 18.15 -8.82 27.82
C MET A 144 18.69 -9.61 29.02
N GLU A 145 18.00 -9.56 30.16
CA GLU A 145 18.38 -10.31 31.37
C GLU A 145 18.11 -11.81 31.24
N LYS A 146 17.02 -12.18 30.56
CA LYS A 146 16.56 -13.57 30.38
C LYS A 146 16.37 -13.89 28.90
N GLN A 147 17.48 -14.22 28.23
CA GLN A 147 17.51 -14.48 26.79
C GLN A 147 16.78 -15.77 26.39
N ASP A 148 16.49 -16.67 27.34
CA ASP A 148 15.74 -17.91 27.15
C ASP A 148 14.25 -17.78 27.47
N TYR A 149 13.78 -16.58 27.84
CA TYR A 149 12.40 -16.36 28.23
C TYR A 149 11.49 -16.08 27.03
N ARG A 150 11.03 -17.15 26.38
CA ARG A 150 10.17 -17.09 25.17
C ARG A 150 8.94 -16.18 25.33
N ASP A 151 8.32 -16.14 26.52
CA ASP A 151 7.10 -15.36 26.75
C ASP A 151 7.39 -13.84 26.70
N ALA A 152 8.59 -13.40 27.07
CA ALA A 152 9.00 -12.00 26.90
C ALA A 152 9.08 -11.62 25.43
N TYR A 153 9.64 -12.48 24.58
CA TYR A 153 9.68 -12.25 23.14
C TYR A 153 8.29 -12.21 22.51
N ILE A 154 7.36 -13.04 23.00
CA ILE A 154 5.97 -13.00 22.53
C ILE A 154 5.26 -11.73 22.96
N ARG A 155 5.48 -11.31 24.20
CA ARG A 155 4.94 -10.04 24.68
C ARG A 155 5.49 -8.87 23.88
N LEU A 156 6.79 -8.87 23.56
CA LEU A 156 7.40 -7.89 22.68
C LEU A 156 6.80 -7.92 21.27
N ALA A 157 6.56 -9.11 20.70
CA ALA A 157 5.92 -9.23 19.39
C ALA A 157 4.52 -8.58 19.38
N ILE A 158 3.69 -8.89 20.37
CA ILE A 158 2.34 -8.32 20.51
C ILE A 158 2.40 -6.80 20.67
N LEU A 159 3.24 -6.30 21.58
CA LEU A 159 3.35 -4.86 21.86
C LEU A 159 3.87 -4.08 20.64
N ASN A 160 4.85 -4.62 19.91
CA ASN A 160 5.35 -4.00 18.69
C ASN A 160 4.29 -3.98 17.59
N TYR A 161 3.49 -5.06 17.46
CA TYR A 161 2.37 -5.08 16.53
C TYR A 161 1.31 -4.01 16.86
N GLN A 162 1.02 -3.79 18.15
CA GLN A 162 0.08 -2.76 18.59
C GLN A 162 0.53 -1.32 18.31
N ILE A 163 1.84 -1.09 18.17
CA ILE A 163 2.41 0.22 17.78
C ILE A 163 2.80 0.28 16.30
N TYR A 164 2.26 -0.63 15.49
CA TYR A 164 2.46 -0.70 14.04
C TYR A 164 3.91 -1.02 13.61
N GLU A 165 4.77 -1.45 14.54
CA GLU A 165 6.15 -1.90 14.30
C GLU A 165 6.16 -3.38 13.87
N THR A 166 5.55 -3.66 12.72
CA THR A 166 5.25 -5.04 12.28
C THR A 166 6.52 -5.85 12.04
N GLU A 167 7.57 -5.25 11.48
CA GLU A 167 8.85 -5.93 11.26
C GLU A 167 9.50 -6.34 12.59
N ARG A 168 9.54 -5.44 13.58
CA ARG A 168 10.05 -5.78 14.92
C ARG A 168 9.18 -6.84 15.59
N ALA A 169 7.86 -6.81 15.36
CA ALA A 169 6.96 -7.85 15.86
C ALA A 169 7.33 -9.23 15.29
N LYS A 170 7.59 -9.32 13.98
CA LYS A 170 8.03 -10.56 13.32
C LYS A 170 9.39 -11.05 13.82
N GLU A 171 10.34 -10.14 14.05
CA GLU A 171 11.66 -10.49 14.60
C GLU A 171 11.54 -11.12 15.99
N TYR A 172 10.77 -10.51 16.89
CA TYR A 172 10.56 -11.04 18.23
C TYR A 172 9.77 -12.36 18.21
N LEU A 173 8.79 -12.47 17.31
CA LEU A 173 8.05 -13.71 17.10
C LEU A 173 8.95 -14.86 16.65
N LYS A 174 9.88 -14.57 15.74
CA LYS A 174 10.89 -15.53 15.29
C LYS A 174 11.75 -16.01 16.45
N LYS A 175 12.26 -15.10 17.29
CA LYS A 175 13.06 -15.46 18.48
C LYS A 175 12.28 -16.37 19.45
N ALA A 176 10.99 -16.09 19.67
CA ALA A 176 10.16 -16.94 20.50
C ALA A 176 10.02 -18.37 19.95
N LEU A 177 9.87 -18.52 18.63
CA LEU A 177 9.79 -19.81 17.94
C LEU A 177 11.16 -20.51 17.83
N GLU A 178 12.27 -19.77 17.84
CA GLU A 178 13.62 -20.35 17.93
C GLU A 178 13.86 -20.99 19.30
N LEU A 179 13.31 -20.38 20.37
CA LEU A 179 13.38 -20.94 21.74
C LEU A 179 12.41 -22.11 21.94
N ASP A 180 11.19 -22.00 21.43
CA ASP A 180 10.18 -23.05 21.49
C ASP A 180 9.37 -23.11 20.17
N PRO A 181 9.77 -23.99 19.24
CA PRO A 181 9.09 -24.16 17.96
C PRO A 181 7.62 -24.60 18.07
N ASN A 182 7.24 -25.21 19.21
CA ASN A 182 5.90 -25.72 19.46
C ASN A 182 5.06 -24.77 20.34
N PHE A 183 5.53 -23.54 20.57
CA PHE A 183 4.78 -22.59 21.37
C PHE A 183 3.52 -22.12 20.64
N GLU A 184 2.37 -22.68 21.02
CA GLU A 184 1.08 -22.42 20.36
C GLU A 184 0.74 -20.93 20.22
N PRO A 185 0.91 -20.06 21.25
CA PRO A 185 0.64 -18.63 21.11
C PRO A 185 1.47 -17.96 20.00
N ALA A 186 2.73 -18.36 19.83
CA ALA A 186 3.58 -17.84 18.76
C ALA A 186 3.10 -18.29 17.37
N ARG A 187 2.66 -19.54 17.25
CA ARG A 187 2.15 -20.08 15.99
C ARG A 187 0.83 -19.43 15.58
N GLU A 188 -0.04 -19.14 16.54
CA GLU A 188 -1.28 -18.41 16.30
C GLU A 188 -1.03 -16.99 15.78
N ILE A 189 -0.15 -16.24 16.46
CA ILE A 189 0.24 -14.88 16.04
C ILE A 189 0.90 -14.92 14.65
N LYS A 190 1.74 -15.91 14.37
CA LYS A 190 2.38 -16.07 13.06
C LYS A 190 1.35 -16.23 11.94
N LYS A 191 0.31 -17.06 12.15
CA LYS A 191 -0.79 -17.22 11.20
C LYS A 191 -1.55 -15.91 10.95
N MET A 192 -1.76 -15.10 12.00
CA MET A 192 -2.42 -13.80 11.86
C MET A 192 -1.58 -12.80 11.05
N LEU A 193 -0.26 -12.85 11.16
CA LEU A 193 0.67 -11.97 10.45
C LEU A 193 0.93 -12.37 8.99
N GLY A 194 0.38 -13.51 8.53
CA GLY A 194 0.40 -13.92 7.13
C GLY A 194 1.70 -14.54 6.63
N ASP A 195 2.55 -15.07 7.53
CA ASP A 195 3.82 -15.75 7.19
C ASP A 195 3.75 -17.29 7.27
#